data_AF-A0A165UE89-F1
#
_entry.id   AF-A0A165UE89-F1
#
_cell.length_a   1.000
_cell.length_b   1.000
_cell.length_c   1.000
_cell.angle_alpha   90.00
_cell.angle_beta   90.00
_cell.angle_gamma   90.00
#
_symmetry.space_group_name_H-M   'P 1'
#
loop_
_entity.id
_entity.type
_entity.pdbx_description
1 polymer ?
#
loop_
_entity_poly.entity_id
_entity_poly.type
_entity_poly.pdbx_seq_one_letter_code
_entity_poly.pdbx_strand_id
1 'polypeptide(L)'
;MTDGLAHGFRIFTDPSASCNDPALRTLGRVIQEDAVTAWTDGSCLGNGSENARVDSGVFFGPDDPRNISARLSHTFITNNDGEIAAVLLLVQAVDSFVPLHFKTDSKLIVNALAGDYREWEEQGYIGVSYSQLWRPLIARLQA
;
A
#
# COMPACT_ATOMS: atom_id res chain seq x y z
N MET A 1 11.32 -41.94 2.73
CA MET A 1 11.74 -40.64 2.15
C MET A 1 11.01 -39.59 2.95
N THR A 2 11.73 -38.88 3.82
CA THR A 2 11.15 -37.86 4.69
C THR A 2 11.07 -36.56 3.91
N ASP A 3 9.88 -36.28 3.37
CA ASP A 3 9.54 -35.01 2.73
C ASP A 3 9.47 -33.91 3.79
N GLY A 4 10.64 -33.43 4.21
CA GLY A 4 10.76 -32.28 5.10
C GLY A 4 10.55 -30.99 4.33
N LEU A 5 9.94 -29.99 5.00
CA LEU A 5 9.73 -28.61 4.52
C LEU A 5 10.96 -27.98 3.82
N ALA A 6 12.16 -28.44 4.13
CA ALA A 6 13.42 -28.02 3.51
C ALA A 6 13.49 -28.26 1.99
N HIS A 7 12.68 -29.13 1.40
CA HIS A 7 12.70 -29.39 -0.04
C HIS A 7 12.03 -28.29 -0.90
N GLY A 8 11.26 -27.39 -0.28
CA GLY A 8 10.47 -26.35 -0.98
C GLY A 8 11.09 -24.95 -1.04
N PHE A 9 12.13 -24.68 -0.25
CA PHE A 9 12.70 -23.34 -0.14
C PHE A 9 14.16 -23.32 -0.57
N ARG A 10 14.48 -22.53 -1.60
CA ARG A 10 15.85 -22.20 -1.96
C ARG A 10 16.19 -20.82 -1.40
N ILE A 11 17.02 -20.79 -0.37
CA ILE A 11 17.54 -19.56 0.22
C ILE A 11 18.87 -19.26 -0.47
N PHE A 12 18.92 -18.19 -1.26
CA PHE A 12 20.13 -17.72 -1.92
C PHE A 12 20.83 -16.68 -1.04
N THR A 13 21.38 -17.13 0.08
CA THR A 13 22.22 -16.31 0.96
C THR A 13 23.60 -16.95 1.08
N ASP A 14 24.61 -16.13 1.41
CA ASP A 14 25.92 -16.64 1.76
C ASP A 14 25.79 -17.53 3.02
N PRO A 15 26.15 -18.83 2.97
CA PRO A 15 26.03 -19.75 4.11
C PRO A 15 26.96 -19.38 5.27
N SER A 16 27.94 -18.50 5.04
CA SER A 16 28.83 -17.97 6.08
C SER A 16 28.33 -16.65 6.69
N ALA A 17 27.30 -16.03 6.11
CA ALA A 17 26.72 -14.82 6.66
C ALA A 17 25.96 -15.14 7.95
N SER A 18 26.46 -14.63 9.07
CA SER A 18 25.73 -14.61 10.34
C SER A 18 25.19 -13.20 10.58
N CYS A 19 23.88 -13.06 10.56
CA CYS A 19 23.23 -11.86 11.09
C CYS A 19 22.89 -12.14 12.56
N ASN A 20 23.65 -11.55 13.47
CA ASN A 20 23.34 -11.62 14.90
C ASN A 20 22.25 -10.61 15.29
N ASP A 21 21.81 -9.79 14.34
CA ASP A 21 20.70 -8.87 14.54
C ASP A 21 19.41 -9.71 14.44
N PRO A 22 18.63 -9.86 15.53
CA PRO A 22 17.35 -10.51 15.44
C PRO A 22 16.51 -9.77 14.40
N ALA A 23 15.74 -10.49 13.57
CA ALA A 23 14.70 -9.86 12.78
C ALA A 23 13.72 -9.19 13.75
N LEU A 24 13.91 -7.90 14.01
CA LEU A 24 13.05 -7.11 14.86
C LEU A 24 11.71 -6.95 14.13
N ARG A 25 10.80 -7.90 14.35
CA ARG A 25 9.38 -7.60 14.21
C ARG A 25 9.05 -6.70 15.38
N THR A 26 8.68 -5.46 15.08
CA THR A 26 8.05 -4.59 16.08
C THR A 26 6.87 -5.37 16.65
N LEU A 27 6.95 -5.74 17.92
CA LEU A 27 5.85 -6.38 18.63
C LEU A 27 4.74 -5.34 18.73
N GLY A 28 3.81 -5.40 17.79
CA GLY A 28 2.71 -4.47 17.68
C GLY A 28 1.84 -4.52 18.91
N ARG A 29 2.02 -3.54 19.80
CA ARG A 29 1.02 -3.25 20.81
C ARG A 29 -0.10 -2.57 20.04
N VAL A 30 -1.20 -3.28 19.77
CA VAL A 30 -2.44 -2.65 19.27
C VAL A 30 -2.77 -1.55 20.26
N ILE A 31 -2.61 -0.29 19.82
CA ILE A 31 -2.91 0.84 20.67
C ILE A 31 -4.43 0.85 20.78
N GLN A 32 -4.94 0.73 22.01
CA GLN A 32 -6.36 0.78 22.32
C GLN A 32 -6.84 2.24 22.29
N GLU A 33 -6.50 2.96 21.22
CA GLU A 33 -6.97 4.31 20.88
C GLU A 33 -8.16 4.22 19.93
N ASP A 34 -8.92 5.31 19.85
CA ASP A 34 -10.00 5.43 18.88
C ASP A 34 -9.46 5.26 17.45
N ALA A 35 -10.19 4.51 16.63
CA ALA A 35 -9.78 4.26 15.25
C ALA A 35 -9.62 5.58 14.48
N VAL A 36 -8.49 5.77 13.82
CA VAL A 36 -8.28 6.90 12.92
C VAL A 36 -9.22 6.76 11.74
N THR A 37 -10.05 7.77 11.51
CA THR A 37 -10.91 7.85 10.33
C THR A 37 -10.36 8.87 9.35
N ALA A 38 -10.26 8.48 8.08
CA ALA A 38 -9.81 9.36 7.01
C ALA A 38 -10.58 9.09 5.70
N TRP A 39 -10.57 10.06 4.80
CA TRP A 39 -11.13 9.97 3.46
C TRP A 39 -10.01 10.15 2.44
N THR A 40 -10.04 9.36 1.38
CA THR A 40 -9.04 9.38 0.31
C THR A 40 -9.72 9.64 -1.03
N ASP A 41 -9.10 10.45 -1.86
CA ASP A 41 -9.58 10.75 -3.21
C ASP A 41 -8.39 11.03 -4.13
N GLY A 42 -8.55 10.69 -5.41
CA GLY A 42 -7.54 10.86 -6.44
C GLY A 42 -8.15 11.36 -7.74
N SER A 43 -7.54 12.39 -8.33
CA SER A 43 -8.06 13.00 -9.55
C SER A 43 -6.98 13.24 -10.59
N CYS A 44 -7.35 13.11 -11.85
CA CYS A 44 -6.50 13.36 -13.00
C CYS A 44 -7.18 14.30 -13.99
N LEU A 45 -6.57 15.47 -14.20
CA LEU A 45 -6.89 16.34 -15.32
C LEU A 45 -6.21 15.80 -16.58
N GLY A 46 -6.97 15.57 -17.65
CA GLY A 46 -6.45 14.96 -18.88
C GLY A 46 -6.17 13.46 -18.73
N ASN A 47 -7.06 12.74 -18.04
CA ASN A 47 -6.98 11.30 -17.76
C ASN A 47 -6.54 10.46 -18.98
N GLY A 48 -5.41 9.78 -18.82
CA GLY A 48 -4.80 8.90 -19.83
C GLY A 48 -3.98 9.61 -20.91
N SER A 49 -3.81 10.94 -20.82
CA SER A 49 -3.03 11.71 -21.81
C SER A 49 -1.60 11.99 -21.33
N GLU A 50 -0.71 12.31 -22.27
CA GLU A 50 0.67 12.72 -21.96
C GLU A 50 0.75 14.02 -21.14
N ASN A 51 -0.29 14.86 -21.21
CA ASN A 51 -0.40 16.09 -20.44
C ASN A 51 -1.19 15.91 -19.14
N ALA A 52 -1.41 14.67 -18.72
CA ALA A 52 -2.12 14.34 -17.51
C ALA A 52 -1.50 15.01 -16.28
N ARG A 53 -2.36 15.42 -15.36
CA ARG A 53 -1.99 15.98 -14.05
C ARG A 53 -2.76 15.22 -12.99
N VAL A 54 -2.07 14.33 -12.30
CA VAL A 54 -2.65 13.46 -11.29
C VAL A 54 -2.33 13.97 -9.89
N ASP A 55 -3.36 14.19 -9.08
CA ASP A 55 -3.26 14.58 -7.67
C ASP A 55 -3.94 13.53 -6.79
N SER A 56 -3.45 13.42 -5.56
CA SER A 56 -3.98 12.56 -4.51
C SER A 56 -4.20 13.36 -3.23
N GLY A 57 -5.24 13.03 -2.49
CA GLY A 57 -5.61 13.70 -1.24
C GLY A 57 -5.97 12.72 -0.13
N VAL A 58 -5.62 13.10 1.10
CA VAL A 58 -6.06 12.45 2.34
C VAL A 58 -6.65 13.52 3.23
N PHE A 59 -7.89 13.31 3.66
CA PHE A 59 -8.62 14.21 4.54
C PHE A 59 -8.91 13.50 5.85
N PHE A 60 -8.50 14.07 6.98
CA PHE A 60 -8.80 13.60 8.33
C PHE A 60 -9.91 14.42 8.98
N GLY A 61 -10.05 15.70 8.58
CA GLY A 61 -11.09 16.60 9.07
C GLY A 61 -10.78 18.07 8.75
N PRO A 62 -11.74 18.98 8.96
CA PRO A 62 -11.51 20.41 8.80
C PRO A 62 -10.34 20.88 9.68
N ASP A 63 -9.42 21.64 9.09
CA ASP A 63 -8.21 22.19 9.74
C ASP A 63 -7.30 21.15 10.43
N ASP A 64 -7.46 19.87 10.13
CA ASP A 64 -6.59 18.82 10.66
C ASP A 64 -5.19 18.94 10.02
N PRO A 65 -4.12 19.11 10.81
CA PRO A 65 -2.76 19.27 10.28
C PRO A 65 -2.22 18.03 9.57
N ARG A 66 -2.89 16.87 9.71
CA ARG A 66 -2.55 15.63 9.02
C ARG A 66 -3.12 15.58 7.61
N ASN A 67 -3.98 16.51 7.20
CA ASN A 67 -4.50 16.56 5.83
C ASN A 67 -3.35 16.62 4.80
N ILE A 68 -3.43 15.80 3.75
CA ILE A 68 -2.37 15.64 2.75
C ILE A 68 -2.93 15.97 1.37
N SER A 69 -2.16 16.69 0.57
CA SER A 69 -2.36 16.83 -0.86
C SER A 69 -1.02 16.65 -1.57
N ALA A 70 -0.97 15.80 -2.58
CA ALA A 70 0.25 15.47 -3.30
C ALA A 70 0.01 15.33 -4.80
N ARG A 71 0.90 15.95 -5.58
CA ARG A 71 0.98 15.79 -7.04
C ARG A 71 1.86 14.58 -7.37
N LEU A 72 1.38 13.68 -8.22
CA LEU A 72 2.15 12.54 -8.68
C LEU A 72 3.11 12.93 -9.81
N SER A 73 4.15 12.11 -10.01
CA SER A 73 5.07 12.26 -11.14
C SER A 73 4.37 12.02 -12.47
N HIS A 74 4.92 12.59 -13.56
CA HIS A 74 4.36 12.50 -14.92
C HIS A 74 4.27 11.07 -15.49
N THR A 75 4.84 10.07 -14.82
CA THR A 75 4.69 8.65 -15.16
C THR A 75 3.30 8.12 -14.85
N PHE A 76 2.58 8.76 -13.93
CA PHE A 76 1.21 8.44 -13.56
C PHE A 76 0.27 9.39 -14.29
N ILE A 77 -0.71 8.83 -14.98
CA ILE A 77 -1.50 9.60 -15.94
C ILE A 77 -3.01 9.36 -15.81
N THR A 78 -3.45 8.54 -14.85
CA THR A 78 -4.86 8.17 -14.71
C THR A 78 -5.46 8.59 -13.38
N ASN A 79 -6.80 8.71 -13.33
CA ASN A 79 -7.53 8.85 -12.06
C ASN A 79 -7.18 7.70 -11.10
N ASN A 80 -7.11 6.47 -11.63
CA ASN A 80 -6.78 5.28 -10.86
C ASN A 80 -5.41 5.38 -10.17
N ASP A 81 -4.41 5.97 -10.83
CA ASP A 81 -3.10 6.21 -10.20
C ASP A 81 -3.25 7.12 -8.97
N GLY A 82 -4.04 8.19 -9.09
CA GLY A 82 -4.31 9.11 -8.00
C GLY A 82 -5.04 8.45 -6.83
N GLU A 83 -6.02 7.59 -7.12
CA GLU A 83 -6.80 6.86 -6.11
C GLU A 83 -5.93 5.92 -5.29
N ILE A 84 -5.09 5.11 -5.97
CA ILE A 84 -4.20 4.17 -5.29
C ILE A 84 -3.15 4.93 -4.48
N ALA A 85 -2.59 6.00 -5.04
CA ALA A 85 -1.60 6.82 -4.34
C ALA A 85 -2.19 7.55 -3.12
N ALA A 86 -3.47 7.95 -3.14
CA ALA A 86 -4.14 8.56 -1.99
C ALA A 86 -4.19 7.59 -0.80
N VAL A 87 -4.53 6.31 -1.04
CA VAL A 87 -4.50 5.28 0.01
C VAL A 87 -3.08 4.99 0.47
N LEU A 88 -2.10 4.94 -0.45
CA LEU A 88 -0.70 4.77 -0.10
C LEU A 88 -0.18 5.89 0.82
N LEU A 89 -0.53 7.15 0.53
CA LEU A 89 -0.18 8.29 1.37
C LEU A 89 -0.78 8.16 2.77
N LEU A 90 -2.06 7.74 2.86
CA LEU A 90 -2.72 7.54 4.15
C LEU A 90 -2.01 6.49 5.00
N VAL A 91 -1.71 5.31 4.45
CA VAL A 91 -1.05 4.22 5.22
C VAL A 91 0.40 4.54 5.56
N GLN A 92 1.02 5.48 4.86
CA GLN A 92 2.34 6.01 5.22
C GLN A 92 2.26 7.05 6.34
N ALA A 93 1.17 7.81 6.41
CA ALA A 93 0.98 8.87 7.39
C ALA A 93 0.46 8.40 8.75
N VAL A 94 -0.18 7.22 8.80
CA VAL A 94 -0.75 6.65 10.03
C VAL A 94 0.18 5.57 10.59
N ASP A 95 0.30 5.52 11.92
CA ASP A 95 1.04 4.47 12.62
C ASP A 95 0.40 3.10 12.38
N SER A 96 1.21 2.08 12.11
CA SER A 96 0.77 0.73 11.74
C SER A 96 0.01 0.00 12.85
N PHE A 97 0.12 0.45 14.10
CA PHE A 97 -0.54 -0.18 15.24
C PHE A 97 -1.84 0.52 15.66
N VAL A 98 -2.26 1.54 14.92
CA VAL A 98 -3.51 2.26 15.14
C VAL A 98 -4.59 1.70 14.21
N PRO A 99 -5.77 1.31 14.73
CA PRO A 99 -6.89 0.90 13.88
C PRO A 99 -7.24 2.01 12.88
N LEU A 100 -7.27 1.69 11.59
CA LEU A 100 -7.55 2.64 10.50
C LEU A 100 -8.89 2.32 9.84
N HIS A 101 -9.79 3.30 9.82
CA HIS A 101 -11.02 3.31 9.02
C HIS A 101 -10.91 4.34 7.91
N PHE A 102 -10.47 3.91 6.73
CA PHE A 102 -10.42 4.81 5.58
C PHE A 102 -11.66 4.65 4.69
N LYS A 103 -12.06 5.75 4.04
CA LYS A 103 -13.23 5.83 3.18
C LYS A 103 -12.82 6.30 1.79
N THR A 104 -13.24 5.55 0.78
CA THR A 104 -13.03 5.85 -0.65
C THR A 104 -14.29 5.43 -1.41
N ASP A 105 -14.60 6.14 -2.49
CA ASP A 105 -15.63 5.76 -3.46
C ASP A 105 -15.04 4.98 -4.66
N SER A 106 -13.71 4.79 -4.69
CA SER A 106 -13.01 4.04 -5.72
C SER A 106 -13.30 2.55 -5.63
N LYS A 107 -14.12 2.04 -6.56
CA LYS A 107 -14.37 0.61 -6.73
C LYS A 107 -13.09 -0.19 -6.98
N LEU A 108 -12.09 0.43 -7.61
CA LEU A 108 -10.78 -0.19 -7.86
C LEU A 108 -10.12 -0.58 -6.53
N ILE A 109 -10.08 0.33 -5.56
CA ILE A 109 -9.53 0.07 -4.23
C ILE A 109 -10.36 -0.98 -3.48
N VAL A 110 -11.69 -0.83 -3.51
CA VAL A 110 -12.59 -1.75 -2.81
C VAL A 110 -12.41 -3.19 -3.32
N ASN A 111 -12.40 -3.41 -4.63
CA ASN A 111 -12.22 -4.73 -5.21
C ASN A 111 -10.81 -5.29 -4.93
N ALA A 112 -9.78 -4.44 -5.10
CA ALA A 112 -8.40 -4.81 -4.86
C ALA A 112 -8.20 -5.36 -3.44
N LEU A 113 -8.70 -4.65 -2.42
CA LEU A 113 -8.54 -5.01 -1.02
C LEU A 113 -9.53 -6.09 -0.55
N ALA A 114 -10.66 -6.26 -1.24
CA ALA A 114 -11.61 -7.33 -0.96
C ALA A 114 -11.08 -8.71 -1.33
N GLY A 115 -10.21 -8.82 -2.35
CA GLY A 115 -9.66 -10.12 -2.74
C GLY A 115 -8.54 -10.12 -3.77
N ASP A 116 -8.59 -9.24 -4.77
CA ASP A 116 -7.72 -9.35 -5.96
C ASP A 116 -6.22 -9.30 -5.60
N TYR A 117 -5.85 -8.57 -4.55
CA TYR A 117 -4.44 -8.43 -4.15
C TYR A 117 -3.75 -9.76 -3.87
N ARG A 118 -4.49 -10.77 -3.39
CA ARG A 118 -3.94 -12.08 -3.04
C ARG A 118 -3.45 -12.82 -4.29
N GLU A 119 -4.23 -12.77 -5.36
CA GLU A 119 -3.84 -13.35 -6.64
C GLU A 119 -2.62 -12.63 -7.23
N TRP A 120 -2.54 -11.30 -7.06
CA TRP A 120 -1.39 -10.51 -7.52
C TRP A 120 -0.10 -10.90 -6.78
N GLU A 121 -0.17 -11.10 -5.46
CA GLU A 121 0.97 -11.58 -4.67
C GLU A 121 1.43 -12.97 -5.10
N GLU A 122 0.49 -13.90 -5.31
CA GLU A 122 0.77 -15.27 -5.77
C GLU A 122 1.45 -15.29 -7.15
N GLN A 123 1.05 -14.38 -8.05
CA GLN A 123 1.61 -14.28 -9.40
C GLN A 123 2.85 -13.37 -9.48
N GLY A 124 3.33 -12.83 -8.36
CA GLY A 124 4.48 -11.93 -8.32
C GLY A 124 4.25 -10.60 -9.06
N TYR A 125 3.00 -10.14 -9.15
CA TYR A 125 2.56 -8.92 -9.83
C TYR A 125 2.86 -8.85 -11.33
N ILE A 126 3.18 -9.97 -11.99
CA ILE A 126 3.48 -10.02 -13.42
C ILE A 126 2.20 -9.72 -14.21
N GLY A 127 2.24 -8.69 -15.07
CA GLY A 127 1.08 -8.29 -15.88
C GLY A 127 -0.03 -7.57 -15.10
N VAL A 128 0.15 -7.32 -13.80
CA VAL A 128 -0.82 -6.59 -12.98
C VAL A 128 -0.72 -5.09 -13.27
N SER A 129 -1.83 -4.49 -13.69
CA SER A 129 -1.92 -3.04 -13.90
C SER A 129 -1.67 -2.29 -12.59
N TYR A 130 -1.00 -1.14 -12.66
CA TYR A 130 -0.67 -0.30 -11.50
C TYR A 130 0.20 -1.00 -10.44
N SER A 131 0.91 -2.07 -10.79
CA SER A 131 1.76 -2.83 -9.86
C SER A 131 2.80 -1.98 -9.12
N GLN A 132 3.26 -0.88 -9.73
CA GLN A 132 4.18 0.08 -9.10
C GLN A 132 3.59 0.77 -7.86
N LEU A 133 2.26 0.91 -7.79
CA LEU A 133 1.54 1.46 -6.64
C LEU A 133 0.96 0.37 -5.74
N TRP A 134 0.46 -0.72 -6.30
CA TRP A 134 -0.10 -1.83 -5.49
C TRP A 134 0.95 -2.49 -4.61
N ARG A 135 2.13 -2.77 -5.13
CA ARG A 135 3.20 -3.44 -4.36
C ARG A 135 3.55 -2.70 -3.07
N PRO A 136 3.90 -1.40 -3.09
CA PRO A 136 4.19 -0.68 -1.85
C PRO A 136 2.95 -0.51 -0.95
N LEU A 137 1.75 -0.35 -1.53
CA LEU A 137 0.52 -0.23 -0.73
C LEU A 137 0.21 -1.50 0.05
N ILE A 138 0.18 -2.65 -0.61
CA ILE A 138 -0.11 -3.94 0.03
C ILE A 138 0.97 -4.30 1.05
N ALA A 139 2.25 -4.09 0.70
CA ALA A 139 3.35 -4.31 1.64
C ALA A 139 3.21 -3.45 2.91
N ARG A 140 2.76 -2.20 2.78
CA ARG A 140 2.57 -1.28 3.92
C ARG A 140 1.38 -1.68 4.80
N LEU A 141 0.30 -2.19 4.21
CA LEU A 141 -0.87 -2.69 4.93
C LEU A 141 -0.59 -3.98 5.73
N GLN A 142 0.40 -4.76 5.31
CA GLN A 142 0.79 -6.02 5.93
C GLN A 142 1.97 -5.90 6.90
N ALA A 143 2.61 -4.73 6.99
CA ALA A 143 3.79 -4.46 7.82
C ALA A 143 3.44 -4.23 9.29
#